data_AF-X1UYR9-F1
#
_entry.id   AF-X1UYR9-F1
#
_cell.length_a   1.000
_cell.length_b   1.000
_cell.length_c   1.000
_cell.angle_alpha   90.00
_cell.angle_beta   90.00
_cell.angle_gamma   90.00
#
_symmetry.space_group_name_H-M   'P 1'
#
loop_
_entity.id
_entity.type
_entity.pdbx_description
1 polymer ?
#
loop_
_entity_poly.entity_id
_entity_poly.type
_entity_poly.pdbx_seq_one_letter_code
_entity_poly.pdbx_strand_id
1 'polypeptide(L)' 'GQEEKMIINPIKKRREENGLTQANLALLLDITQIYISQFETGGLVPSKKQIKKITEILDLDEETFNKELSQFYQANIFV' A
#
# COMPACT_ATOMS: atom_id res chain seq x y z
N GLY A 1 -14.13 15.40 -20.37
CA GLY A 1 -12.93 15.59 -19.55
C GLY A 1 -12.50 14.21 -19.11
N GLN A 2 -11.25 13.84 -19.35
CA GLN A 2 -10.83 12.48 -19.07
C GLN A 2 -10.80 12.29 -17.55
N GLU A 3 -11.62 11.37 -17.05
CA GLU A 3 -11.55 10.87 -15.69
C GLU A 3 -10.17 10.24 -15.52
N GLU A 4 -9.31 10.93 -14.79
CA GLU A 4 -8.02 10.42 -14.37
C GLU A 4 -8.32 9.19 -13.51
N LYS A 5 -8.08 8.00 -14.08
CA LYS A 5 -8.37 6.72 -13.46
C LYS A 5 -7.44 6.57 -12.26
N MET A 6 -7.88 7.06 -11.10
CA MET A 6 -7.11 7.05 -9.86
C MET A 6 -6.64 5.63 -9.58
N ILE A 7 -5.34 5.38 -9.72
CA ILE A 7 -4.77 4.06 -9.43
C ILE A 7 -4.85 3.89 -7.92
N ILE A 8 -5.76 3.04 -7.48
CA ILE A 8 -5.92 2.74 -6.06
C ILE A 8 -4.66 2.04 -5.58
N ASN A 9 -4.04 2.56 -4.52
CA ASN A 9 -2.88 1.93 -3.91
C ASN A 9 -3.21 0.49 -3.46
N PRO A 10 -2.39 -0.52 -3.80
CA PRO A 10 -2.68 -1.90 -3.45
C PRO A 10 -2.65 -2.17 -1.94
N ILE A 11 -1.89 -1.42 -1.13
CA ILE A 11 -1.97 -1.50 0.34
C ILE A 11 -3.37 -1.08 0.80
N LYS A 12 -3.84 0.09 0.35
CA LYS A 12 -5.16 0.61 0.69
C LYS A 12 -6.26 -0.38 0.33
N LYS A 13 -6.23 -0.87 -0.91
CA LYS A 13 -7.22 -1.81 -1.44
C LYS A 13 -7.33 -3.06 -0.55
N ARG A 14 -6.21 -3.73 -0.29
CA ARG A 14 -6.21 -5.01 0.44
C ARG A 14 -6.50 -4.81 1.93
N ARG A 15 -6.04 -3.69 2.51
CA ARG A 15 -6.39 -3.29 3.88
C ARG A 15 -7.91 -3.15 4.04
N GLU A 16 -8.57 -2.46 3.11
CA GLU A 16 -10.02 -2.23 3.13
C GLU A 16 -10.81 -3.52 2.85
N GLU A 17 -10.34 -4.37 1.94
CA GLU A 17 -10.89 -5.72 1.70
C GLU A 17 -10.86 -6.60 2.97
N ASN A 18 -9.87 -6.38 3.84
CA ASN A 18 -9.72 -7.06 5.14
C ASN A 18 -10.41 -6.32 6.31
N GLY A 19 -11.15 -5.23 6.04
CA GLY A 19 -11.84 -4.46 7.09
C GLY A 19 -10.92 -3.74 8.08
N LEU A 20 -9.64 -3.56 7.73
CA LEU A 20 -8.66 -2.92 8.61
C LEU A 20 -8.67 -1.40 8.43
N THR A 21 -8.58 -0.65 9.51
CA THR A 21 -8.23 0.78 9.44
C THR A 21 -6.73 0.96 9.23
N GLN A 22 -6.29 2.15 8.81
CA GLN A 22 -4.85 2.47 8.73
C GLN A 22 -4.15 2.26 10.09
N ALA A 23 -4.83 2.59 11.19
CA ALA A 23 -4.31 2.38 12.54
C ALA A 23 -4.18 0.89 12.88
N ASN A 24 -5.11 0.02 12.44
CA ASN A 24 -4.99 -1.42 12.66
C ASN A 24 -3.78 -1.99 11.92
N LEU A 25 -3.59 -1.63 10.64
CA LEU A 25 -2.43 -2.10 9.88
C LEU A 25 -1.11 -1.57 10.45
N ALA A 26 -1.09 -0.30 10.88
CA ALA A 26 0.08 0.30 11.53
C ALA A 26 0.49 -0.46 12.80
N LEU A 27 -0.50 -0.81 13.64
CA LEU A 27 -0.28 -1.59 14.86
C LEU A 27 0.31 -2.97 14.54
N LEU A 28 -0.21 -3.68 13.53
CA LEU A 28 0.29 -5.00 13.13
C LEU A 28 1.71 -4.94 12.55
N LEU A 29 2.07 -3.83 11.91
CA LEU A 29 3.41 -3.60 11.34
C LEU A 29 4.43 -3.08 12.34
N ASP A 30 3.99 -2.66 13.53
CA ASP A 30 4.79 -1.96 14.53
C ASP A 30 5.36 -0.63 14.00
N ILE A 31 4.49 0.19 13.40
CA ILE A 31 4.80 1.54 12.89
C ILE A 31 3.67 2.52 13.22
N THR A 32 3.86 3.81 12.94
CA THR A 32 2.80 4.81 13.14
C THR A 32 1.82 4.84 11.96
N GLN A 33 0.58 5.25 12.20
CA GLN A 33 -0.44 5.43 11.16
C GLN A 33 0.02 6.36 10.03
N ILE A 34 0.86 7.36 10.35
CA ILE A 34 1.41 8.30 9.38
C ILE A 34 2.16 7.56 8.25
N TYR A 35 2.92 6.50 8.58
CA TYR A 35 3.59 5.70 7.55
C TYR A 35 2.60 5.02 6.62
N ILE A 36 1.50 4.47 7.14
CA ILE A 36 0.46 3.86 6.29
C ILE A 36 -0.16 4.89 5.36
N SER A 37 -0.49 6.08 5.89
CA SER A 37 -1.00 7.17 5.04
C SER A 37 0.00 7.53 3.94
N GLN A 38 1.29 7.68 4.27
CA GLN A 38 2.33 8.03 3.30
C GLN A 38 2.51 6.94 2.24
N PHE A 39 2.41 5.67 2.61
CA PHE A 39 2.43 4.57 1.66
C PHE A 39 1.21 4.63 0.74
N GLU A 40 0.01 4.83 1.28
CA GLU A 40 -1.24 4.83 0.51
C GLU A 40 -1.39 6.03 -0.43
N THR A 41 -0.78 7.17 -0.10
CA THR A 41 -0.80 8.39 -0.93
C THR A 41 0.41 8.54 -1.84
N GLY A 42 1.37 7.60 -1.81
CA GLY A 42 2.57 7.66 -2.64
C GLY A 42 3.71 8.53 -2.09
N GLY A 43 3.57 9.12 -0.90
CA GLY A 43 4.59 10.00 -0.31
C GLY A 43 5.81 9.26 0.23
N LEU A 44 5.70 7.94 0.48
CA LEU A 44 6.82 7.10 0.88
C LEU A 44 6.70 5.71 0.26
N VAL A 45 7.81 5.14 -0.19
CA VAL A 45 7.88 3.74 -0.64
C VAL A 45 8.22 2.83 0.55
N PRO A 46 7.42 1.79 0.85
CA PRO A 46 7.75 0.81 1.88
C PRO A 46 9.06 0.09 1.58
N SER A 47 9.84 -0.19 2.63
CA SER A 47 11.02 -1.04 2.51
C SER A 47 10.65 -2.50 2.20
N LYS A 48 11.59 -3.28 1.65
CA LYS A 48 11.41 -4.73 1.42
C LYS A 48 10.92 -5.49 2.66
N LYS A 49 11.43 -5.14 3.84
CA LYS A 49 11.00 -5.74 5.12
C LYS A 49 9.54 -5.42 5.44
N GLN A 50 9.09 -4.19 5.17
CA GLN A 50 7.70 -3.78 5.37
C GLN A 50 6.78 -4.43 4.34
N ILE A 51 7.19 -4.52 3.08
CA ILE A 51 6.44 -5.22 2.03
C ILE A 51 6.18 -6.67 2.45
N LYS A 52 7.22 -7.39 2.87
CA LYS A 52 7.09 -8.77 3.33
C LYS A 52 6.11 -8.92 4.49
N LYS A 53 6.18 -8.04 5.50
CA LYS A 53 5.22 -8.06 6.61
C LYS A 53 3.80 -7.72 6.16
N ILE A 54 3.63 -6.76 5.25
CA ILE A 54 2.32 -6.37 4.71
C ILE A 54 1.69 -7.56 4.00
N THR A 55 2.44 -8.29 3.17
CA THR A 55 1.95 -9.45 2.45
C THR A 55 1.62 -10.60 3.40
N GLU A 56 2.39 -10.80 4.48
CA GLU A 56 2.06 -11.78 5.53
C GLU A 56 0.77 -11.41 6.30
N ILE A 57 0.58 -10.14 6.66
CA ILE A 57 -0.60 -9.67 7.41
C ILE A 57 -1.88 -9.73 6.58
N LEU A 58 -1.78 -9.40 5.29
CA LEU A 58 -2.91 -9.30 4.38
C LEU A 58 -3.15 -10.56 3.54
N ASP A 59 -2.40 -11.63 3.81
CA ASP A 59 -2.44 -12.92 3.09
C ASP A 59 -2.33 -12.77 1.56
N LEU A 60 -1.24 -12.13 1.13
CA LEU A 60 -0.99 -11.79 -0.28
C LEU A 60 0.24 -12.51 -0.82
N ASP A 61 0.19 -12.85 -2.12
CA ASP A 61 1.39 -13.24 -2.86
C ASP A 61 2.35 -12.04 -3.01
N GLU A 62 3.59 -12.23 -2.59
CA GLU A 62 4.60 -11.17 -2.57
C GLU A 62 4.98 -10.70 -3.98
N GLU A 63 5.04 -11.59 -4.98
CA GLU A 63 5.44 -11.23 -6.34
C GLU A 63 4.37 -10.39 -7.03
N THR A 64 3.11 -10.84 -7.00
CA THR A 64 1.98 -10.10 -7.56
C THR A 64 1.82 -8.75 -6.87
N PHE A 65 1.91 -8.71 -5.54
CA PHE A 65 1.78 -7.46 -4.79
C PHE A 65 2.90 -6.46 -5.12
N ASN A 66 4.15 -6.91 -5.23
CA ASN A 66 5.27 -6.05 -5.62
C ASN A 66 5.10 -5.43 -7.01
N LYS A 67 4.55 -6.18 -7.98
CA LYS A 67 4.28 -5.67 -9.33
C LYS A 67 3.23 -4.55 -9.29
N GLU A 68 2.11 -4.78 -8.61
CA GLU A 68 1.04 -3.77 -8.45
C GLU A 68 1.55 -2.52 -7.71
N LEU A 69 2.34 -2.73 -6.64
CA LEU A 69 2.89 -1.64 -5.84
C LEU A 69 3.87 -0.79 -6.67
N SER A 70 4.72 -1.44 -7.47
CA SER A 70 5.64 -0.76 -8.38
C SER A 70 4.91 0.05 -9.44
N GLN A 71 3.82 -0.48 -10.01
CA GLN A 71 2.98 0.24 -10.98
C GLN A 71 2.35 1.49 -10.37
N PHE A 72 1.83 1.39 -9.13
CA PHE A 72 1.27 2.53 -8.41
C PHE A 72 2.31 3.65 -8.21
N TYR A 73 3.51 3.32 -7.71
CA TYR A 73 4.54 4.34 -7.49
C TYR A 73 5.11 4.91 -8.79
N GLN A 74 5.28 4.09 -9.83
CA GLN A 74 5.69 4.59 -11.14
C GLN A 74 4.69 5.60 -11.68
N ALA A 75 3.40 5.30 -11.62
CA ALA A 75 2.37 6.22 -12.07
C ALA A 75 2.38 7.54 -11.28
N ASN A 76 2.54 7.50 -9.96
CA ASN A 76 2.56 8.71 -9.11
C ASN A 76 3.83 9.56 -9.21
N ILE A 77 4.93 9.05 -9.78
CA ILE A 77 6.13 9.86 -10.03
C ILE A 77 5.92 10.81 -11.23
N PHE A 78 5.01 10.47 -12.15
CA PHE A 78 4.76 11.22 -13.38
C PHE A 78 3.53 12.15 -13.32
N VAL A 79 2.92 12.32 -12.15
CA VAL A 79 1.81 13.26 -11.89
C VAL A 79 2.31 14.37 -10.98
#